data_AF-A0A1Q5B1X8-F1
#
_entry.id   AF-A0A1Q5B1X8-F1
#
_cell.length_a   1.000
_cell.length_b   1.000
_cell.length_c   1.000
_cell.angle_alpha   90.00
_cell.angle_beta   90.00
_cell.angle_gamma   90.00
#
_symmetry.space_group_name_H-M   'P 1'
#
loop_
_entity.id
_entity.type
_entity.pdbx_description
1 polymer ?
#
loop_
_entity_poly.entity_id
_entity_poly.type
_entity_poly.pdbx_seq_one_letter_code
_entity_poly.pdbx_strand_id
1 'polypeptide(L)'
;MVYDGEMRMSGGSFAGCSSPLKGLTARSAEELTDWTLALGGQLAAEGYRGPYSLDLVCTQDGTLYAWECNVRRTATTTAQAMVSRLTGGGRPAWSTGTVTAIEPMTFDETVGHLSEAGLDCQPGESEGVLPYADRPRTVGAGGHGSGSHPYPAHRTRGPTGRTATLGHEVL
;
A
#
# COMPACT_ATOMS: atom_id res chain seq x y z
N MET A 1 -10.50 7.98 11.35
CA MET A 1 -10.73 6.71 10.63
C MET A 1 -9.56 5.81 10.93
N VAL A 2 -9.80 4.62 11.48
CA VAL A 2 -8.77 3.61 11.73
C VAL A 2 -8.77 2.65 10.55
N TYR A 3 -7.60 2.30 10.06
CA TYR A 3 -7.40 1.29 9.04
C TYR A 3 -6.14 0.49 9.38
N ASP A 4 -6.09 -0.74 8.91
CA ASP A 4 -4.99 -1.66 9.12
C ASP A 4 -4.46 -2.13 7.76
N GLY A 5 -3.27 -2.69 7.77
CA GLY A 5 -2.67 -3.27 6.59
C GLY A 5 -1.40 -4.01 6.90
N GLU A 6 -0.91 -4.75 5.91
CA GLU A 6 0.34 -5.47 5.98
C GLU A 6 1.36 -4.86 5.02
N MET A 7 2.63 -4.92 5.42
CA MET A 7 3.75 -4.65 4.53
C MET A 7 4.07 -5.92 3.75
N ARG A 8 4.07 -5.83 2.42
CA ARG A 8 4.40 -6.96 1.55
C ARG A 8 5.89 -6.92 1.21
N MET A 9 6.53 -8.08 1.29
CA MET A 9 7.95 -8.25 0.98
C MET A 9 8.11 -9.20 -0.21
N SER A 10 9.07 -8.92 -1.09
CA SER A 10 9.48 -9.81 -2.18
C SER A 10 11.01 -9.81 -2.26
N GLY A 11 11.64 -10.99 -2.28
CA GLY A 11 13.10 -11.11 -2.34
C GLY A 11 13.83 -10.39 -1.18
N GLY A 12 13.22 -10.32 0.00
CA GLY A 12 13.78 -9.59 1.16
C GLY A 12 13.64 -8.07 1.09
N SER A 13 12.96 -7.53 0.08
CA SER A 13 12.75 -6.09 -0.12
C SER A 13 11.27 -5.72 -0.01
N PHE A 14 10.98 -4.47 0.36
CA PHE A 14 9.64 -3.91 0.35
C PHE A 14 9.04 -3.97 -1.06
N ALA A 15 7.84 -4.53 -1.18
CA ALA A 15 7.12 -4.70 -2.44
C ALA A 15 5.78 -3.95 -2.49
N GLY A 16 5.38 -3.32 -1.38
CA GLY A 16 4.13 -2.58 -1.27
C GLY A 16 3.38 -2.88 0.03
N CYS A 17 2.12 -2.49 0.09
CA CYS A 17 1.23 -2.71 1.23
C CYS A 17 -0.10 -3.30 0.77
N SER A 18 -0.86 -3.89 1.67
CA SER A 18 -2.25 -4.29 1.43
C SER A 18 -3.13 -3.97 2.62
N SER A 19 -4.41 -3.72 2.35
CA SER A 19 -5.46 -3.52 3.35
C SER A 19 -6.75 -4.20 2.88
N PRO A 20 -7.60 -4.71 3.79
CA PRO A 20 -7.35 -4.86 5.22
C PRO A 20 -6.27 -5.91 5.51
N LEU A 21 -5.71 -5.84 6.71
CA LEU A 21 -4.82 -6.83 7.29
C LEU A 21 -5.54 -8.18 7.36
N LYS A 22 -4.85 -9.24 6.93
CA LYS A 22 -5.37 -10.63 6.93
C LYS A 22 -4.50 -11.50 7.82
N GLY A 23 -5.03 -12.64 8.24
CA GLY A 23 -4.25 -13.67 8.95
C GLY A 23 -4.01 -13.41 10.44
N LEU A 24 -4.45 -12.28 10.99
CA LEU A 24 -4.52 -12.09 12.44
C LEU A 24 -5.71 -12.83 13.04
N THR A 25 -5.54 -13.32 14.27
CA THR A 25 -6.69 -13.73 15.10
C THR A 25 -7.54 -12.51 15.45
N ALA A 26 -8.82 -12.72 15.76
CA ALA A 26 -9.70 -11.62 16.19
C ALA A 26 -9.14 -10.87 17.40
N ARG A 27 -8.61 -11.62 18.39
CA ARG A 27 -7.95 -11.07 19.57
C ARG A 27 -6.76 -10.19 19.22
N SER A 28 -5.86 -10.66 18.34
CA SER A 28 -4.69 -9.88 17.93
C SER A 28 -5.12 -8.61 17.17
N ALA A 29 -6.17 -8.69 16.33
CA ALA A 29 -6.68 -7.53 15.61
C ALA A 29 -7.28 -6.47 16.55
N GLU A 30 -8.00 -6.90 17.60
CA GLU A 30 -8.50 -6.03 18.66
C GLU A 30 -7.34 -5.38 19.44
N GLU A 31 -6.35 -6.18 19.84
CA GLU A 31 -5.17 -5.70 20.59
C GLU A 31 -4.37 -4.66 19.79
N LEU A 32 -4.13 -4.89 18.49
CA LEU A 32 -3.52 -3.90 17.59
C LEU A 32 -4.32 -2.59 17.55
N THR A 33 -5.65 -2.70 17.48
CA THR A 33 -6.54 -1.53 17.45
C THR A 33 -6.44 -0.74 18.75
N ASP A 34 -6.48 -1.43 19.89
CA ASP A 34 -6.41 -0.83 21.22
C ASP A 34 -5.06 -0.12 21.45
N TRP A 35 -3.94 -0.76 21.09
CA TRP A 35 -2.61 -0.14 21.19
C TRP A 35 -2.50 1.11 20.32
N THR A 36 -3.02 1.06 19.11
CA THR A 36 -3.01 2.19 18.18
C THR A 36 -3.89 3.34 18.68
N LEU A 37 -5.04 3.06 19.29
CA LEU A 37 -5.90 4.08 19.88
C LEU A 37 -5.27 4.69 21.13
N ALA A 38 -4.62 3.88 21.98
CA ALA A 38 -3.90 4.36 23.16
C ALA A 38 -2.75 5.31 22.79
N LEU A 39 -1.94 4.95 21.77
CA LEU A 39 -0.91 5.82 21.21
C LEU A 39 -1.51 7.15 20.73
N GLY A 40 -2.61 7.10 20.00
CA GLY A 40 -3.32 8.31 19.54
C GLY A 40 -3.80 9.19 20.68
N GLY A 41 -4.33 8.58 21.74
CA GLY A 41 -4.75 9.27 22.96
C GLY A 41 -3.58 10.03 23.61
N GLN A 42 -2.42 9.37 23.75
CA GLN A 42 -1.22 10.00 24.30
C GLN A 42 -0.73 11.15 23.42
N LEU A 43 -0.60 10.93 22.11
CA LEU A 43 -0.18 11.98 21.17
C LEU A 43 -1.13 13.19 21.22
N ALA A 44 -2.43 12.94 21.32
CA ALA A 44 -3.43 14.00 21.41
C ALA A 44 -3.32 14.80 22.73
N ALA A 45 -3.02 14.13 23.84
CA ALA A 45 -2.78 14.75 25.14
C ALA A 45 -1.56 15.68 25.12
N GLU A 46 -0.52 15.31 24.37
CA GLU A 46 0.67 16.13 24.11
C GLU A 46 0.46 17.24 23.05
N GLY A 47 -0.78 17.40 22.56
CA GLY A 47 -1.14 18.46 21.60
C GLY A 47 -0.89 18.11 20.13
N TYR A 48 -0.43 16.91 19.80
CA TYR A 48 -0.26 16.50 18.39
C TYR A 48 -1.61 16.40 17.68
N ARG A 49 -1.68 16.92 16.45
CA ARG A 49 -2.86 16.89 15.58
C ARG A 49 -2.44 16.50 14.17
N GLY A 50 -2.39 15.20 13.91
CA GLY A 50 -2.01 14.68 12.61
C GLY A 50 -2.17 13.16 12.52
N PRO A 51 -1.85 12.58 11.35
CA PRO A 51 -1.85 11.13 11.18
C PRO A 51 -0.69 10.50 11.96
N TYR A 52 -0.89 9.27 12.38
CA TYR A 52 0.12 8.44 12.99
C TYR A 52 -0.14 6.97 12.61
N SER A 53 0.90 6.14 12.66
CA SER A 53 0.76 4.68 12.58
C SER A 53 1.60 3.99 13.65
N LEU A 54 1.20 2.76 13.96
CA LEU A 54 1.94 1.82 14.80
C LEU A 54 2.29 0.62 13.94
N ASP A 55 3.57 0.32 13.87
CA ASP A 55 4.10 -0.78 13.09
C ASP A 55 4.47 -1.91 14.06
N LEU A 56 4.12 -3.14 13.70
CA LEU A 56 4.30 -4.29 14.57
C LEU A 56 4.64 -5.55 13.78
N VAL A 57 5.18 -6.53 14.50
CA VAL A 57 5.36 -7.90 14.01
C VAL A 57 4.46 -8.85 14.80
N CYS A 58 3.96 -9.87 14.11
CA CYS A 58 3.13 -10.91 14.69
C CYS A 58 3.86 -12.24 14.58
N THR A 59 4.01 -12.96 15.69
CA THR A 59 4.53 -14.32 15.69
C THR A 59 3.48 -15.32 15.20
N GLN A 60 3.90 -16.54 14.88
CA GLN A 60 3.00 -17.58 14.38
C GLN A 60 1.86 -17.95 15.34
N ASP A 61 2.07 -17.76 16.64
CA ASP A 61 1.06 -17.99 17.68
C ASP A 61 0.12 -16.79 17.91
N GLY A 62 0.28 -15.71 17.14
CA GLY A 62 -0.56 -14.51 17.21
C GLY A 62 -0.09 -13.45 18.21
N THR A 63 1.07 -13.63 18.85
CA THR A 63 1.63 -12.61 19.76
C THR A 63 2.12 -11.40 18.98
N LEU A 64 1.70 -10.21 19.41
CA LEU A 64 2.08 -8.95 18.80
C LEU A 64 3.29 -8.33 19.52
N TYR A 65 4.21 -7.77 18.74
CA TYR A 65 5.31 -6.96 19.24
C TYR A 65 5.32 -5.63 18.50
N ALA A 66 5.08 -4.54 19.24
CA ALA A 66 5.24 -3.18 18.71
C ALA A 66 6.71 -2.94 18.35
N TRP A 67 6.95 -2.43 17.14
CA TRP A 67 8.29 -2.19 16.62
C TRP A 67 8.62 -0.71 16.54
N GLU A 68 7.79 0.06 15.84
CA GLU A 68 7.98 1.52 15.72
C GLU A 68 6.64 2.25 15.65
N CYS A 69 6.69 3.56 15.94
CA CYS A 69 5.58 4.45 15.68
C CYS A 69 6.00 5.57 14.74
N ASN A 70 5.05 6.01 13.93
CA ASN A 70 5.28 6.83 12.77
C ASN A 70 4.37 8.06 12.84
N VAL A 71 4.85 9.16 13.40
CA VAL A 71 4.05 10.39 13.67
C VAL A 71 4.11 11.35 12.48
N ARG A 72 3.62 10.89 11.32
CA ARG A 72 3.58 11.63 10.04
C ARG A 72 2.65 10.93 9.05
N ARG A 73 2.45 11.51 7.88
CA ARG A 73 1.87 10.79 6.73
C ARG A 73 2.84 9.71 6.26
N THR A 74 2.34 8.50 6.07
CA THR A 74 3.09 7.36 5.50
C THR A 74 2.60 7.04 4.09
N ALA A 75 3.27 6.11 3.42
CA ALA A 75 2.81 5.61 2.12
C ALA A 75 1.37 5.05 2.18
N THR A 76 0.99 4.41 3.29
CA THR A 76 -0.36 3.88 3.47
C THR A 76 -1.41 4.97 3.70
N THR A 77 -1.02 6.13 4.24
CA THR A 77 -1.95 7.26 4.43
C THR A 77 -2.48 7.78 3.11
N THR A 78 -1.62 7.95 2.10
CA THR A 78 -2.03 8.42 0.77
C THR A 78 -2.92 7.40 0.06
N ALA A 79 -2.51 6.12 0.06
CA ALA A 79 -3.30 5.04 -0.52
C ALA A 79 -4.70 4.98 0.09
N GLN A 80 -4.81 4.92 1.42
CA GLN A 80 -6.10 4.88 2.11
C GLN A 80 -6.97 6.10 1.80
N ALA A 81 -6.38 7.31 1.78
CA ALA A 81 -7.14 8.53 1.50
C ALA A 81 -7.71 8.54 0.07
N MET A 82 -6.93 8.10 -0.93
CA MET A 82 -7.40 8.01 -2.31
C MET A 82 -8.53 7.00 -2.45
N VAL A 83 -8.34 5.77 -1.96
CA VAL A 83 -9.34 4.72 -2.09
C VAL A 83 -10.63 5.12 -1.36
N SER A 84 -10.53 5.66 -0.15
CA SER A 84 -11.70 6.12 0.61
C SER A 84 -12.51 7.20 -0.14
N ARG A 85 -11.82 8.09 -0.87
CA ARG A 85 -12.46 9.12 -1.69
C ARG A 85 -13.15 8.53 -2.92
N LEU A 86 -12.53 7.56 -3.58
CA LEU A 86 -13.07 6.93 -4.79
C LEU A 86 -14.26 6.01 -4.50
N THR A 87 -14.24 5.29 -3.38
CA THR A 87 -15.28 4.30 -3.05
C THR A 87 -16.44 4.89 -2.23
N GLY A 88 -16.42 6.18 -1.91
CA GLY A 88 -17.47 6.83 -1.12
C GLY A 88 -17.52 6.37 0.36
N GLY A 89 -16.41 5.85 0.89
CA GLY A 89 -16.30 5.32 2.25
C GLY A 89 -16.29 3.79 2.34
N GLY A 90 -16.38 3.27 3.58
CA GLY A 90 -16.28 1.84 3.89
C GLY A 90 -14.86 1.35 4.24
N ARG A 91 -14.65 0.03 4.19
CA ARG A 91 -13.33 -0.62 4.33
C ARG A 91 -12.95 -1.30 3.01
N PRO A 92 -12.64 -0.52 1.95
CA PRO A 92 -12.27 -1.07 0.66
C PRO A 92 -10.97 -1.84 0.79
N ALA A 93 -10.87 -2.98 0.11
CA ALA A 93 -9.61 -3.69 0.01
C ALA A 93 -8.77 -3.07 -1.11
N TRP A 94 -7.50 -2.84 -0.79
CA TRP A 94 -6.55 -2.27 -1.72
C TRP A 94 -5.17 -2.88 -1.53
N SER A 95 -4.35 -2.84 -2.57
CA SER A 95 -2.93 -3.15 -2.45
C SER A 95 -2.11 -2.15 -3.24
N THR A 96 -0.93 -1.78 -2.73
CA THR A 96 0.06 -1.00 -3.46
C THR A 96 1.17 -1.91 -3.98
N GLY A 97 1.76 -1.53 -5.10
CA GLY A 97 2.92 -2.22 -5.66
C GLY A 97 3.74 -1.30 -6.55
N THR A 98 5.00 -1.67 -6.76
CA THR A 98 5.86 -1.04 -7.76
C THR A 98 6.12 -2.04 -8.85
N VAL A 99 6.09 -1.57 -10.09
CA VAL A 99 6.39 -2.43 -11.21
C VAL A 99 7.05 -1.54 -12.33
N THR A 100 8.12 -2.04 -13.00
CA THR A 100 9.07 -1.36 -13.97
C THR A 100 8.93 -1.56 -15.52
N ALA A 101 8.36 -0.63 -16.31
CA ALA A 101 7.85 -0.97 -17.66
C ALA A 101 8.91 -1.58 -18.61
N ILE A 102 8.49 -2.49 -19.51
CA ILE A 102 9.39 -3.13 -20.51
C ILE A 102 10.06 -2.05 -21.37
N GLU A 103 9.28 -1.03 -21.76
CA GLU A 103 9.76 0.16 -22.44
C GLU A 103 9.41 1.41 -21.62
N PRO A 104 10.24 2.48 -21.68
CA PRO A 104 9.90 3.74 -21.02
C PRO A 104 8.56 4.28 -21.53
N MET A 105 7.64 4.52 -20.60
CA MET A 105 6.35 5.16 -20.86
C MET A 105 6.19 6.39 -19.98
N THR A 106 5.49 7.38 -20.52
CA THR A 106 4.95 8.49 -19.75
C THR A 106 3.77 8.03 -18.90
N PHE A 107 3.43 8.84 -17.89
CA PHE A 107 2.25 8.62 -17.07
C PHE A 107 0.96 8.54 -17.91
N ASP A 108 0.82 9.42 -18.91
CA ASP A 108 -0.38 9.48 -19.75
C ASP A 108 -0.51 8.24 -20.65
N GLU A 109 0.60 7.74 -21.20
CA GLU A 109 0.62 6.47 -21.97
C GLU A 109 0.22 5.29 -21.08
N THR A 110 0.70 5.26 -19.83
CA THR A 110 0.33 4.23 -18.85
C THR A 110 -1.17 4.26 -18.55
N VAL A 111 -1.74 5.45 -18.32
CA VAL A 111 -3.18 5.61 -18.11
C VAL A 111 -3.96 5.17 -19.35
N GLY A 112 -3.52 5.57 -20.55
CA GLY A 112 -4.15 5.16 -21.81
C GLY A 112 -4.21 3.64 -21.97
N HIS A 113 -3.09 2.94 -21.74
CA HIS A 113 -3.05 1.48 -21.81
C HIS A 113 -3.94 0.80 -20.77
N LEU A 114 -4.01 1.32 -19.54
CA LEU A 114 -4.92 0.78 -18.52
C LEU A 114 -6.39 0.93 -18.94
N SER A 115 -6.77 2.10 -19.49
CA SER A 115 -8.12 2.34 -19.98
C SER A 115 -8.47 1.49 -21.20
N GLU A 116 -7.56 1.35 -22.17
CA GLU A 116 -7.75 0.48 -23.34
C GLU A 116 -7.91 -1.00 -22.96
N ALA A 117 -7.22 -1.43 -21.90
CA ALA A 117 -7.34 -2.78 -21.34
C ALA A 117 -8.57 -2.96 -20.43
N GLY A 118 -9.30 -1.89 -20.09
CA GLY A 118 -10.41 -1.91 -19.12
C GLY A 118 -9.96 -2.25 -17.70
N LEU A 119 -8.72 -1.91 -17.35
CA LEU A 119 -8.12 -2.16 -16.04
C LEU A 119 -8.12 -0.93 -15.14
N ASP A 120 -8.45 0.24 -15.66
CA ASP A 120 -8.47 1.49 -14.92
C ASP A 120 -9.63 1.55 -13.91
N CYS A 121 -9.41 2.27 -12.80
CA CYS A 121 -10.43 2.44 -11.77
C CYS A 121 -11.51 3.44 -12.21
N GLN A 122 -12.72 2.93 -12.48
CA GLN A 122 -13.88 3.74 -12.86
C GLN A 122 -14.85 3.95 -11.68
N PRO A 123 -15.52 5.12 -11.59
CA PRO A 123 -16.53 5.36 -10.56
C PRO A 123 -17.67 4.33 -10.62
N GLY A 124 -17.97 3.69 -9.49
CA GLY A 124 -19.02 2.67 -9.39
C GLY A 124 -18.58 1.25 -9.72
N GLU A 125 -17.39 1.07 -10.31
CA GLU A 125 -16.78 -0.25 -10.47
C GLU A 125 -16.25 -0.77 -9.15
N SER A 126 -16.22 -2.11 -9.03
CA SER A 126 -15.79 -2.77 -7.78
C SER A 126 -14.28 -3.02 -7.70
N GLU A 127 -13.56 -2.88 -8.81
CA GLU A 127 -12.14 -3.19 -8.96
C GLU A 127 -11.51 -2.25 -10.00
N GLY A 128 -10.18 -2.09 -9.94
CA GLY A 128 -9.45 -1.31 -10.92
C GLY A 128 -8.07 -0.88 -10.43
N VAL A 129 -7.29 -0.35 -11.37
CA VAL A 129 -5.92 0.14 -11.18
C VAL A 129 -5.91 1.66 -11.20
N LEU A 130 -5.19 2.25 -10.25
CA LEU A 130 -4.96 3.69 -10.22
C LEU A 130 -3.45 3.97 -10.09
N PRO A 131 -2.83 4.53 -11.16
CA PRO A 131 -1.50 5.12 -11.08
C PRO A 131 -1.54 6.35 -10.16
N TYR A 132 -0.67 6.40 -9.15
CA TYR A 132 -0.70 7.49 -8.16
C TYR A 132 0.63 8.20 -7.92
N ALA A 133 1.72 7.72 -8.52
CA ALA A 133 3.02 8.38 -8.49
C ALA A 133 3.83 8.02 -9.73
N ASP A 134 4.43 9.03 -10.37
CA ASP A 134 5.49 8.85 -11.37
C ASP A 134 6.86 8.92 -10.67
N ARG A 135 7.91 8.35 -11.28
CA ARG A 135 9.27 8.57 -10.79
C ARG A 135 9.58 10.06 -10.89
N PRO A 136 10.20 10.68 -9.86
CA PRO A 136 10.71 12.03 -9.98
C PRO A 136 11.63 12.08 -11.20
N ARG A 137 11.44 13.06 -12.08
CA ARG A 137 12.37 13.32 -13.19
C ARG A 137 13.76 13.46 -12.56
N THR A 138 14.67 12.53 -12.86
CA THR A 138 16.05 12.62 -12.41
C THR A 138 16.65 13.90 -12.99
N VAL A 139 16.86 14.90 -12.12
CA VAL A 139 17.57 16.11 -12.51
C VAL A 139 19.04 15.76 -12.65
N GLY A 140 19.48 15.56 -13.90
CA GLY A 140 20.85 15.78 -14.34
C GLY A 140 21.91 14.71 -14.03
N ALA A 141 22.43 14.11 -15.11
CA ALA A 141 23.81 13.65 -15.32
C ALA A 141 24.67 13.31 -14.07
N GLY A 142 24.74 12.04 -13.73
CA GLY A 142 25.70 11.50 -12.77
C GLY A 142 25.40 10.04 -12.52
N GLY A 143 25.82 9.17 -13.45
CA GLY A 143 25.49 7.75 -13.42
C GLY A 143 25.98 7.09 -12.14
N HIS A 144 25.06 6.53 -11.36
CA HIS A 144 25.30 5.42 -10.44
C HIS A 144 24.26 4.34 -10.78
N GLY A 145 24.70 3.34 -11.54
CA GLY A 145 23.91 2.15 -11.80
C GLY A 145 23.91 1.27 -10.55
N SER A 146 22.76 1.11 -9.93
CA SER A 146 22.48 -0.05 -9.08
C SER A 146 21.84 -1.12 -9.97
N GLY A 147 22.67 -2.03 -10.48
CA GLY A 147 22.19 -3.20 -11.22
C GLY A 147 21.49 -4.17 -10.27
N SER A 148 20.24 -4.50 -10.56
CA SER A 148 19.54 -5.64 -9.97
C SER A 148 19.27 -6.65 -11.08
N HIS A 149 19.94 -7.81 -11.01
CA HIS A 149 19.74 -8.94 -11.91
C HIS A 149 18.29 -9.45 -11.89
N PRO A 150 17.72 -9.85 -13.03
CA PRO A 150 16.38 -10.42 -13.09
C PRO A 150 16.41 -11.90 -12.65
N TYR A 151 15.64 -12.24 -11.63
CA TYR A 151 15.16 -13.60 -11.40
C TYR A 151 13.70 -13.70 -11.87
N PRO A 152 13.25 -14.84 -12.41
CA PRO A 152 11.92 -14.95 -13.00
C PRO A 152 10.85 -14.91 -11.90
N ALA A 153 9.89 -13.99 -12.03
CA ALA A 153 8.73 -13.92 -11.14
C ALA A 153 7.67 -14.95 -11.55
N HIS A 154 7.34 -15.84 -10.61
CA HIS A 154 6.17 -16.71 -10.72
C HIS A 154 4.87 -15.89 -10.59
N ARG A 155 3.94 -16.10 -11.53
CA ARG A 155 2.56 -15.62 -11.48
C ARG A 155 1.87 -16.11 -10.19
N THR A 156 1.58 -15.21 -9.25
CA THR A 156 0.63 -15.48 -8.17
C THR A 156 -0.73 -14.90 -8.55
N ARG A 157 -1.68 -15.82 -8.77
CA ARG A 157 -3.11 -15.53 -8.91
C ARG A 157 -3.59 -14.91 -7.60
N GLY A 158 -4.03 -13.65 -7.61
CA GLY A 158 -4.68 -13.03 -6.46
C GLY A 158 -6.00 -13.76 -6.11
N PRO A 159 -6.39 -13.86 -4.83
CA PRO A 159 -7.66 -14.45 -4.44
C PRO A 159 -8.82 -13.54 -4.87
N THR A 160 -9.86 -14.17 -5.42
CA THR A 160 -11.12 -13.56 -5.84
C THR A 160 -11.78 -12.78 -4.69
N GLY A 161 -11.75 -11.46 -4.78
CA GLY A 161 -12.46 -10.55 -3.88
C GLY A 161 -12.02 -9.11 -4.09
N ARG A 162 -12.96 -8.27 -4.55
CA ARG A 162 -12.97 -6.79 -4.61
C ARG A 162 -11.62 -6.14 -4.30
N THR A 163 -10.73 -6.04 -5.27
CA THR A 163 -9.40 -5.45 -5.09
C THR A 163 -9.22 -4.21 -5.98
N ALA A 164 -8.98 -3.04 -5.36
CA ALA A 164 -8.34 -1.93 -6.07
C ALA A 164 -6.82 -2.13 -6.00
N THR A 165 -6.18 -2.35 -7.16
CA THR A 165 -4.72 -2.52 -7.23
C THR A 165 -4.09 -1.18 -7.54
N LEU A 166 -3.53 -0.51 -6.54
CA LEU A 166 -2.66 0.66 -6.72
C LEU A 166 -1.26 0.20 -7.14
N GLY A 167 -1.17 -0.38 -8.32
CA GLY A 167 0.09 -0.82 -8.94
C GLY A 167 0.36 -0.02 -10.20
N HIS A 168 1.59 0.42 -10.38
CA HIS A 168 2.14 0.77 -11.69
C HIS A 168 2.82 -0.48 -12.23
N GLU A 169 2.23 -1.23 -13.18
CA GLU A 169 2.37 -2.69 -13.41
C GLU A 169 3.39 -3.16 -14.47
N VAL A 170 4.14 -4.25 -14.21
CA VAL A 170 5.31 -4.74 -14.97
C VAL A 170 5.55 -6.22 -14.83
N LEU A 171 5.60 -6.78 -16.03
CA LEU A 171 6.07 -8.08 -16.46
C LEU A 171 7.54 -7.99 -16.88
#